data_AF-K2I8K7-F1
#
_entry.id   AF-K2I8K7-F1
#
_cell.length_a   1.000
_cell.length_b   1.000
_cell.length_c   1.000
_cell.angle_alpha   90.00
_cell.angle_beta   90.00
_cell.angle_gamma   90.00
#
_symmetry.space_group_name_H-M   'P 1'
#
loop_
_entity.id
_entity.type
_entity.pdbx_description
1 polymer ?
#
loop_
_entity_poly.entity_id
_entity_poly.type
_entity_poly.pdbx_seq_one_letter_code
_entity_poly.pdbx_strand_id
1 'polypeptide(L)'
;MALGQALIDKDGATHRMAGLLGLVTSYETRRFHLGYRRAVLDAPIPGHGTGAALRGHEFHYSTILDQPDAPLARVTDADGNPVPETGSRRGSVSGTFFHLISAERP
;
A
#
# COMPACT_ATOMS: atom_id res chain seq x y z
N MET A 1 6.75 -0.79 3.98
CA MET A 1 7.60 -0.75 5.19
C MET A 1 9.08 -0.77 4.85
N ALA A 2 9.70 -1.92 4.51
CA ALA A 2 11.15 -1.99 4.26
C ALA A 2 11.69 -1.08 3.15
N LEU A 3 10.87 -0.80 2.12
CA LEU A 3 11.22 0.12 1.04
C LEU A 3 11.04 1.60 1.39
N GLY A 4 10.36 1.93 2.49
CA GLY A 4 10.06 3.31 2.90
C GLY A 4 11.27 4.07 3.43
N GLN A 5 11.06 5.27 3.97
CA GLN A 5 12.11 6.06 4.64
C GLN A 5 12.36 5.58 6.06
N ALA A 6 11.30 5.34 6.82
CA ALA A 6 11.41 4.98 8.22
C ALA A 6 10.25 4.10 8.71
N LEU A 7 10.55 3.32 9.74
CA LEU A 7 9.58 2.60 10.56
C LEU A 7 9.77 3.03 12.01
N ILE A 8 8.71 3.51 12.65
CA ILE A 8 8.68 3.76 14.09
C ILE A 8 8.14 2.52 14.76
N ASP A 9 8.92 1.94 15.67
CA ASP A 9 8.52 0.72 16.35
C ASP A 9 7.49 0.99 17.47
N LYS A 10 7.10 -0.07 18.18
CA LYS A 10 6.10 0.02 19.25
C LYS A 10 6.53 0.89 20.45
N ASP A 11 7.84 1.11 20.62
CA ASP A 11 8.42 1.87 21.72
C ASP A 11 8.75 3.31 21.29
N GLY A 12 8.35 3.70 20.07
CA GLY A 12 8.59 5.03 19.50
C GLY A 12 9.99 5.19 18.87
N ALA A 13 10.82 4.15 18.84
CA ALA A 13 12.14 4.25 18.25
C ALA A 13 12.05 4.24 16.72
N THR A 14 12.76 5.17 16.08
CA THR A 14 12.78 5.31 14.61
C THR A 14 13.90 4.47 14.00
N HIS A 15 13.52 3.59 13.07
CA HIS A 15 14.42 2.75 12.30
C HIS A 15 14.47 3.23 10.85
N ARG A 16 15.68 3.50 10.35
CA ARG A 16 15.89 3.86 8.93
C ARG A 16 15.67 2.63 8.05
N MET A 17 14.86 2.80 7.01
CA MET A 17 14.55 1.78 6.01
C MET A 17 15.35 2.04 4.71
N ALA A 18 15.08 1.32 3.62
CA ALA A 18 15.87 1.41 2.39
C ALA A 18 15.78 2.76 1.66
N GLY A 19 14.76 3.57 1.96
CA GLY A 19 14.60 4.92 1.43
C GLY A 19 14.17 4.99 -0.05
N LEU A 20 13.70 3.88 -0.62
CA LEU A 20 13.30 3.81 -2.02
C LEU A 20 11.92 4.43 -2.28
N LEU A 21 11.08 4.47 -1.25
CA LEU A 21 9.80 5.17 -1.18
C LEU A 21 9.83 6.15 -0.01
N GLY A 22 8.96 7.15 -0.05
CA GLY A 22 8.79 8.24 0.92
C GLY A 22 8.02 7.80 2.16
N LEU A 23 7.47 6.58 2.11
CA LEU A 23 6.61 6.01 3.14
C LEU A 23 7.28 6.03 4.54
N VAL A 24 6.56 6.55 5.52
CA VAL A 24 6.87 6.44 6.95
C VAL A 24 5.70 5.74 7.65
N THR A 25 5.99 4.65 8.34
CA THR A 25 4.99 3.86 9.09
C THR A 25 5.30 3.79 10.57
N SER A 26 4.29 3.73 11.42
CA SER A 26 4.43 3.58 12.87
C SER A 26 3.65 2.41 13.44
N TYR A 27 4.24 1.73 14.41
CA TYR A 27 3.63 0.71 15.26
C TYR A 27 3.34 1.20 16.68
N GLU A 28 3.68 2.45 17.00
CA GLU A 28 3.46 3.08 18.31
C GLU A 28 1.94 3.19 18.61
N THR A 29 1.18 3.72 17.65
CA THR A 29 -0.29 3.63 17.64
C THR A 29 -0.72 2.63 16.58
N ARG A 30 -1.18 1.46 17.03
CA ARG A 30 -1.66 0.41 16.13
C ARG A 30 -3.06 0.72 15.65
N ARG A 31 -3.27 0.64 14.35
CA ARG A 31 -4.60 0.68 13.73
C ARG A 31 -4.79 -0.59 12.93
N PHE A 32 -5.89 -1.28 13.18
CA PHE A 32 -6.18 -2.51 12.48
C PHE A 32 -6.91 -2.22 11.18
N HIS A 33 -6.24 -2.46 10.06
CA HIS A 33 -6.84 -2.44 8.73
C HIS A 33 -7.00 -3.89 8.28
N LEU A 34 -8.23 -4.31 8.02
CA LEU A 34 -8.55 -5.61 7.44
C LEU A 34 -9.75 -5.47 6.51
N GLY A 35 -9.65 -6.04 5.32
CA GLY A 35 -10.79 -6.19 4.43
C GLY A 35 -10.40 -6.63 3.04
N TYR A 36 -11.36 -7.17 2.30
CA TYR A 36 -11.20 -7.39 0.86
C TYR A 36 -11.16 -6.06 0.14
N ARG A 37 -10.33 -6.01 -0.90
CA ARG A 37 -10.05 -4.83 -1.69
C ARG A 37 -10.09 -5.14 -3.17
N ARG A 38 -10.46 -4.14 -3.95
CA ARG A 38 -10.27 -4.10 -5.39
C ARG A 38 -9.34 -2.95 -5.72
N ALA A 39 -8.21 -3.23 -6.36
CA ALA A 39 -7.24 -2.23 -6.78
C ALA A 39 -7.23 -2.11 -8.31
N VAL A 40 -7.47 -0.91 -8.83
CA VAL A 40 -7.29 -0.60 -10.26
C VAL A 40 -5.99 0.17 -10.42
N LEU A 41 -5.03 -0.43 -11.11
CA LEU A 41 -3.69 0.11 -11.26
C LEU A 41 -3.67 1.41 -12.07
N ASP A 42 -3.06 2.46 -11.53
CA ASP A 42 -2.76 3.69 -12.26
C ASP A 42 -1.40 3.62 -12.97
N ALA A 43 -0.59 2.62 -12.64
CA ALA A 43 0.71 2.34 -13.22
C ALA A 43 0.94 0.83 -13.37
N PRO A 44 1.73 0.38 -14.36
CA PRO A 44 1.97 -1.04 -14.52
C PRO A 44 2.85 -1.58 -13.39
N ILE A 45 2.65 -2.85 -13.05
CA ILE A 45 3.53 -3.65 -12.18
C ILE A 45 3.92 -4.93 -12.95
N PRO A 46 4.93 -5.69 -12.52
CA PRO A 46 5.27 -6.95 -13.17
C PRO A 46 4.05 -7.86 -13.33
N GLY A 47 3.76 -8.27 -14.56
CA GLY A 47 2.62 -9.14 -14.90
C GLY A 47 1.28 -8.44 -15.11
N HIS A 48 1.14 -7.14 -14.81
CA HIS A 48 -0.13 -6.42 -14.92
C HIS A 48 0.05 -4.99 -15.48
N GLY A 49 -0.68 -4.67 -16.55
CA GLY A 49 -0.67 -3.33 -17.15
C GLY A 49 -1.46 -2.29 -16.35
N THR A 50 -1.28 -1.01 -16.71
CA THR A 50 -2.16 0.08 -16.25
C THR A 50 -3.62 -0.24 -16.56
N GLY A 51 -4.52 0.06 -15.62
CA GLY A 51 -5.94 -0.22 -15.72
C GLY A 51 -6.33 -1.66 -15.35
N ALA A 52 -5.36 -2.56 -15.13
CA ALA A 52 -5.67 -3.90 -14.62
C ALA A 52 -6.36 -3.80 -13.26
N ALA A 53 -7.48 -4.51 -13.13
CA ALA A 53 -8.20 -4.64 -11.88
C ALA A 53 -7.76 -5.90 -11.15
N LEU A 54 -7.39 -5.74 -9.89
CA LEU A 54 -6.83 -6.77 -9.03
C LEU A 54 -7.73 -6.96 -7.81
N ARG A 55 -7.94 -8.22 -7.42
CA ARG A 55 -8.69 -8.62 -6.23
C ARG A 55 -7.72 -9.14 -5.18
N GLY A 56 -7.94 -8.73 -3.95
CA GLY A 56 -7.03 -9.05 -2.85
C GLY A 56 -7.61 -8.63 -1.51
N HIS A 57 -6.75 -8.55 -0.53
CA HIS A 57 -7.10 -8.04 0.79
C HIS A 57 -6.01 -7.10 1.29
N GLU A 58 -6.38 -6.27 2.25
CA GLU A 58 -5.42 -5.49 3.02
C GLU A 58 -5.41 -5.99 4.45
N PHE A 59 -4.22 -6.10 5.02
CA PHE A 59 -4.02 -6.48 6.41
C PHE A 59 -2.76 -5.82 6.96
N HIS A 60 -2.92 -4.85 7.86
CA HIS A 60 -1.80 -4.30 8.64
C HIS A 60 -2.25 -3.65 9.95
N TYR A 61 -1.31 -3.60 10.90
CA TYR A 61 -1.46 -2.88 12.17
C TYR A 61 -0.78 -1.50 12.18
N SER A 62 0.06 -1.22 11.18
CA SER A 62 0.85 0.00 11.14
C SER A 62 -0.03 1.18 10.73
N THR A 63 0.18 2.32 11.37
CA THR A 63 -0.33 3.61 10.91
C THR A 63 0.64 4.19 9.88
N ILE A 64 0.12 4.83 8.82
CA ILE A 64 0.92 5.59 7.86
C ILE A 64 1.02 7.03 8.38
N LEU A 65 2.25 7.53 8.58
CA LEU A 65 2.48 8.91 8.98
C LEU A 65 2.79 9.82 7.80
N ASP A 66 3.47 9.28 6.79
CA ASP A 66 3.78 9.98 5.55
C ASP A 66 3.75 9.01 4.37
N GLN A 67 3.22 9.46 3.24
CA GLN A 67 3.15 8.72 1.97
C GLN A 67 3.13 9.71 0.80
N PRO A 68 4.25 10.40 0.52
CA PRO A 68 4.27 11.53 -0.41
C PRO A 68 4.41 11.11 -1.88
N ASP A 69 4.72 9.83 -2.12
CA ASP A 69 4.87 9.30 -3.47
C ASP A 69 3.52 9.20 -4.20
N ALA A 70 3.58 9.22 -5.53
CA ALA A 70 2.40 9.05 -6.37
C ALA A 70 1.68 7.73 -6.03
N PRO A 71 0.33 7.71 -6.08
CA PRO A 71 -0.44 6.50 -5.80
C PRO A 71 -0.13 5.42 -6.84
N LEU A 72 -0.18 4.15 -6.41
CA LEU A 72 -0.03 3.01 -7.30
C LEU A 72 -1.36 2.63 -7.98
N ALA A 73 -2.45 2.75 -7.24
CA ALA A 73 -3.77 2.32 -7.66
C ALA A 73 -4.87 3.13 -6.97
N ARG A 74 -6.05 3.16 -7.60
CA ARG A 74 -7.31 3.45 -6.89
C ARG A 74 -7.81 2.17 -6.24
N VAL A 75 -8.15 2.23 -4.96
CA VAL A 75 -8.61 1.06 -4.20
C VAL A 75 -10.03 1.29 -3.69
N THR A 76 -10.85 0.24 -3.77
CA THR A 76 -12.17 0.20 -3.16
C THR A 76 -12.29 -1.00 -2.23
N ASP A 77 -13.23 -0.94 -1.29
CA ASP A 77 -13.66 -2.09 -0.50
C ASP A 77 -14.50 -3.08 -1.33
N ALA A 78 -15.04 -4.11 -0.66
CA ALA A 78 -15.86 -5.14 -1.28
C ALA A 78 -17.20 -4.62 -1.84
N ASP A 79 -17.73 -3.54 -1.25
CA ASP A 79 -18.98 -2.90 -1.65
C ASP A 79 -18.76 -1.83 -2.74
N GLY A 80 -17.50 -1.58 -3.10
CA GLY A 80 -17.11 -0.63 -4.14
C GLY A 80 -16.90 0.80 -3.63
N ASN A 81 -16.91 1.02 -2.31
CA ASN A 81 -16.61 2.34 -1.75
C ASN A 81 -15.10 2.61 -1.82
N PRO A 82 -14.68 3.83 -2.18
CA PRO A 82 -13.27 4.19 -2.17
C PRO A 82 -12.70 4.12 -0.75
N VAL A 83 -11.48 3.63 -0.64
CA VAL A 83 -10.71 3.61 0.61
C VAL A 83 -9.47 4.51 0.46
N PRO A 84 -8.93 5.08 1.56
CA PRO A 84 -7.78 5.99 1.47
C PRO A 84 -6.49 5.30 1.03
N GLU A 85 -6.40 3.97 1.16
CA GLU A 85 -5.22 3.21 0.78
C GLU A 85 -5.06 3.16 -0.74
N THR A 86 -3.84 3.42 -1.20
CA THR A 86 -3.55 3.61 -2.63
C THR A 86 -2.25 2.92 -3.08
N GLY A 87 -1.44 2.47 -2.13
CA GLY A 87 -0.04 2.12 -2.36
C GLY A 87 0.78 3.33 -2.83
N SER A 88 2.02 3.09 -3.22
CA SER A 88 2.95 4.12 -3.63
C SER A 88 3.83 3.66 -4.77
N ARG A 89 4.24 4.60 -5.63
CA ARG A 89 5.23 4.37 -6.68
C ARG A 89 6.22 5.52 -6.82
N ARG A 90 7.46 5.16 -7.14
CA ARG A 90 8.55 6.08 -7.49
C ARG A 90 9.46 5.42 -8.52
N GLY A 91 9.44 5.91 -9.76
CA GLY A 91 10.15 5.26 -10.87
C GLY A 91 9.71 3.81 -11.03
N SER A 92 10.65 2.87 -10.92
CA SER A 92 10.41 1.41 -11.00
C SER A 92 10.08 0.75 -9.66
N VAL A 93 10.03 1.52 -8.57
CA VAL A 93 9.72 0.99 -7.24
C VAL A 93 8.25 1.21 -6.95
N SER A 94 7.57 0.14 -6.54
CA SER A 94 6.19 0.19 -6.04
C SER A 94 6.06 -0.54 -4.72
N GLY A 95 5.15 -0.11 -3.86
CA GLY A 95 4.82 -0.78 -2.60
C GLY A 95 3.37 -0.55 -2.21
N THR A 96 2.75 -1.54 -1.59
CA THR A 96 1.35 -1.47 -1.14
C THR A 96 1.13 -2.42 0.04
N PHE A 97 0.13 -2.13 0.87
CA PHE A 97 -0.40 -3.07 1.87
C PHE A 97 -1.43 -4.04 1.27
N PHE A 98 -1.80 -3.86 0.01
CA PHE A 98 -2.65 -4.77 -0.74
C PHE A 98 -1.94 -6.07 -1.04
N HIS A 99 -2.50 -7.17 -0.55
CA HIS A 99 -2.07 -8.54 -0.82
C HIS A 99 -2.89 -9.09 -2.00
N LEU A 100 -2.24 -9.20 -3.15
CA LEU A 100 -2.84 -9.71 -4.39
C LEU A 100 -3.26 -11.19 -4.23
N ILE A 101 -4.50 -11.50 -4.60
CA ILE A 101 -5.00 -12.88 -4.73
C ILE A 101 -5.11 -13.25 -6.21
N SER A 102 -5.80 -12.42 -7.00
CA SER A 102 -6.01 -12.70 -8.42
C SER A 102 -6.23 -11.42 -9.22
N ALA A 103 -5.97 -11.49 -10.52
CA ALA A 103 -6.53 -10.51 -11.45
C ALA A 103 -8.04 -10.74 -11.59
N GLU A 104 -8.79 -9.65 -11.71
CA GLU A 104 -10.17 -9.70 -12.16
C GLU A 104 -10.17 -10.08 -13.64
N ARG A 105 -10.82 -11.20 -13.98
CA ARG A 105 -11.05 -11.53 -15.38
C ARG A 105 -12.15 -10.62 -15.92
N PRO A 106 -11.99 -10.08 -17.14
CA PRO A 106 -13.06 -9.34 -17.80
C PRO A 106 -14.30 -10.21 -18.03
#